data_AF-A0A561QHT5-F1
#
_entry.id   AF-A0A561QHT5-F1
#
_cell.length_a   1.000
_cell.length_b   1.000
_cell.length_c   1.000
_cell.angle_alpha   90.00
_cell.angle_beta   90.00
_cell.angle_gamma   90.00
#
_symmetry.space_group_name_H-M   'P 1'
#
loop_
_entity.id
_entity.type
_entity.pdbx_description
1 polymer ?
#
loop_
_entity_poly.entity_id
_entity_poly.type
_entity_poly.pdbx_seq_one_letter_code
_entity_poly.pdbx_strand_id
1 'polypeptide(L)'
;MQFHAYAYQVLPGSDESLHFAKTYEECREEAADQRRELKERDPDLPPLGPMKIYQFFMRMPDEATLLHALNHPDQTATMLQNACVIERREVGTLTE
;
A
#
# COMPACT_ATOMS: atom_id res chain seq x y z
N MET A 1 7.03 11.86 15.66
CA MET A 1 7.80 11.92 14.39
C MET A 1 6.82 11.70 13.24
N GLN A 2 6.98 12.44 12.15
CA GLN A 2 6.15 12.36 10.94
C GLN A 2 7.02 12.00 9.73
N PHE A 3 6.44 11.31 8.75
CA PHE A 3 7.16 10.86 7.56
C PHE A 3 6.21 10.68 6.36
N HIS A 4 6.78 10.48 5.18
CA HIS A 4 6.02 10.12 3.97
C HIS A 4 6.28 8.66 3.64
N ALA A 5 5.23 7.99 3.18
CA ALA A 5 5.30 6.66 2.59
C ALA A 5 4.49 6.66 1.29
N TYR A 6 4.75 5.69 0.45
CA TYR A 6 4.02 5.47 -0.79
C TYR A 6 3.40 4.08 -0.75
N ALA A 7 2.26 3.89 -1.41
CA ALA A 7 1.70 2.57 -1.54
C ALA A 7 0.96 2.38 -2.86
N TYR A 8 1.01 1.17 -3.41
CA TYR A 8 0.27 0.81 -4.61
C TYR A 8 -0.83 -0.22 -4.30
N GLN A 9 -1.89 -0.19 -5.10
CA GLN A 9 -2.95 -1.20 -5.04
C GLN A 9 -2.42 -2.57 -5.47
N VAL A 10 -2.46 -3.55 -4.57
CA VAL A 10 -2.05 -4.94 -4.90
C VAL A 10 -3.05 -5.57 -5.87
N LEU A 11 -4.34 -5.32 -5.65
CA LEU A 11 -5.41 -5.71 -6.56
C LEU A 11 -5.90 -4.46 -7.31
N PRO A 12 -5.80 -4.41 -8.65
CA PRO A 12 -6.25 -3.25 -9.42
C PRO A 12 -7.69 -2.87 -9.08
N GLY A 13 -7.93 -1.59 -8.78
CA GLY A 13 -9.26 -1.07 -8.45
C GLY A 13 -9.73 -1.36 -7.02
N SER A 14 -8.95 -2.07 -6.19
CA SER A 14 -9.24 -2.27 -4.76
C SER A 14 -8.21 -1.58 -3.88
N ASP A 15 -8.71 -0.83 -2.90
CA ASP A 15 -7.91 -0.22 -1.84
C ASP A 15 -7.81 -1.07 -0.58
N GLU A 16 -8.38 -2.29 -0.59
CA GLU A 16 -8.37 -3.18 0.58
C GLU A 16 -6.98 -3.74 0.87
N SER A 17 -6.13 -3.84 -0.16
CA SER A 17 -4.76 -4.33 -0.04
C SER A 17 -3.80 -3.37 -0.73
N LEU A 18 -2.97 -2.72 0.06
CA LEU A 18 -1.93 -1.80 -0.39
C LEU A 18 -0.56 -2.33 0.05
N HIS A 19 0.42 -2.25 -0.85
CA HIS A 19 1.81 -2.53 -0.53
C HIS A 19 2.57 -1.21 -0.37
N PHE A 20 3.30 -1.05 0.75
CA PHE A 20 3.93 0.21 1.12
C PHE A 20 5.45 0.20 0.88
N ALA A 21 5.96 1.29 0.33
CA ALA A 21 7.38 1.57 0.16
C ALA A 21 7.74 2.97 0.67
N LYS A 22 9.05 3.22 0.83
CA LYS A 22 9.55 4.46 1.41
C LYS A 22 9.59 5.60 0.38
N THR A 23 9.92 5.28 -0.86
CA THR A 23 10.00 6.25 -1.96
C THR A 23 8.97 5.95 -3.06
N TYR A 24 8.69 6.93 -3.90
CA TYR A 24 7.77 6.74 -5.02
C TYR A 24 8.37 5.79 -6.07
N GLU A 25 9.68 5.91 -6.29
CA GLU A 25 10.43 5.09 -7.23
C GLU A 25 10.41 3.62 -6.83
N GLU A 26 10.76 3.29 -5.57
CA GLU A 26 10.65 1.92 -5.04
C GLU A 26 9.22 1.40 -5.16
N CYS A 27 8.23 2.21 -4.76
CA CYS A 27 6.82 1.83 -4.82
C CYS A 27 6.38 1.48 -6.25
N ARG A 28 6.87 2.21 -7.25
CA ARG A 28 6.53 2.02 -8.65
C ARG A 28 7.23 0.80 -9.24
N GLU A 29 8.50 0.60 -8.89
CA GLU A 29 9.27 -0.58 -9.32
C GLU A 29 8.65 -1.87 -8.76
N GLU A 30 8.36 -1.92 -7.47
CA GLU A 30 7.70 -3.07 -6.83
C GLU A 30 6.31 -3.35 -7.41
N ALA A 31 5.54 -2.30 -7.74
CA ALA A 31 4.23 -2.46 -8.40
C ALA A 31 4.36 -3.09 -9.80
N ALA A 32 5.36 -2.67 -10.57
CA ALA A 32 5.63 -3.22 -11.89
C ALA A 32 6.10 -4.68 -11.81
N ASP A 33 6.94 -5.00 -10.83
CA ASP A 33 7.43 -6.35 -10.58
C ASP A 33 6.29 -7.29 -10.19
N GLN A 34 5.45 -6.92 -9.23
CA GLN A 34 4.29 -7.72 -8.84
C GLN A 34 3.35 -7.95 -10.03
N ARG A 35 3.08 -6.92 -10.84
CA ARG A 35 2.22 -7.02 -12.02
C ARG A 35 2.80 -7.98 -13.06
N ARG A 36 4.12 -7.96 -13.27
CA ARG A 36 4.84 -8.88 -14.16
C ARG A 36 4.76 -10.32 -13.64
N GLU A 37 5.03 -10.55 -12.36
CA GLU A 37 4.93 -11.86 -11.73
C GLU A 37 3.52 -12.47 -11.86
N LEU A 38 2.48 -11.65 -11.71
CA LEU A 38 1.09 -12.08 -11.89
C LEU A 38 0.82 -12.54 -13.34
N LYS A 39 1.28 -11.79 -14.34
CA LYS A 39 1.16 -12.15 -15.76
C LYS A 39 1.95 -13.41 -16.12
N GLU A 40 3.14 -13.57 -15.55
CA GLU A 40 3.98 -14.75 -15.79
C GLU A 40 3.38 -16.01 -15.16
N ARG A 41 2.76 -15.89 -13.98
CA ARG A 41 2.13 -17.00 -13.27
C ARG A 41 0.81 -17.44 -13.91
N ASP A 42 0.06 -16.50 -14.49
CA ASP A 42 -1.22 -16.78 -15.15
C ASP A 42 -1.29 -16.04 -16.51
N PRO A 43 -0.81 -16.67 -17.60
CA PRO A 43 -0.81 -16.06 -18.93
C PRO A 43 -2.20 -15.80 -19.50
N ASP A 44 -3.22 -16.52 -19.02
CA ASP A 44 -4.61 -16.38 -19.44
C ASP A 44 -5.37 -15.33 -18.60
N LEU A 45 -4.69 -14.70 -17.64
CA LEU A 45 -5.26 -13.67 -16.79
C LEU A 45 -5.79 -12.51 -17.66
N PRO A 46 -7.03 -12.06 -17.43
CA PRO A 46 -7.56 -10.89 -18.11
C PRO A 46 -6.65 -9.68 -17.92
N PRO A 47 -6.67 -8.70 -18.85
CA PRO A 47 -5.89 -7.49 -18.72
C PRO A 47 -6.10 -6.86 -17.34
N LEU A 48 -5.02 -6.79 -16.57
CA LEU A 48 -5.04 -6.18 -15.25
C LEU A 48 -5.43 -4.70 -15.40
N GLY A 49 -6.42 -4.27 -14.62
CA GLY A 49 -6.83 -2.87 -14.59
C GLY A 49 -5.71 -1.91 -14.13
N PRO A 50 -5.97 -0.60 -14.14
CA PRO A 50 -5.07 0.39 -13.55
C PRO A 50 -4.87 0.13 -12.06
N MET A 51 -3.60 0.11 -11.61
CA MET A 51 -3.21 0.08 -10.20
C MET A 51 -2.86 1.49 -9.76
N LYS A 52 -3.59 2.03 -8.78
CA LYS A 52 -3.29 3.37 -8.25
C LYS A 52 -2.09 3.35 -7.32
N ILE A 53 -1.33 4.44 -7.33
CA ILE A 53 -0.24 4.73 -6.40
C ILE A 53 -0.62 5.94 -5.56
N TYR A 54 -0.47 5.81 -4.25
CA TYR A 54 -0.81 6.81 -3.26
C TYR A 54 0.43 7.28 -2.51
N GLN A 55 0.42 8.54 -2.11
CA GLN A 55 1.30 9.09 -1.09
C GLN A 55 0.53 9.20 0.22
N PHE A 56 1.19 8.81 1.30
CA PHE A 56 0.68 8.90 2.67
C PHE A 56 1.56 9.83 3.48
N PHE A 57 0.94 10.80 4.13
CA PHE A 57 1.56 11.53 5.22
C PHE A 57 1.20 10.84 6.53
N MET A 58 2.20 10.39 7.27
CA MET A 58 2.02 9.53 8.43
C MET A 58 2.72 10.07 9.66
N ARG A 59 2.26 9.64 10.84
CA ARG A 59 2.95 9.77 12.12
C ARG A 59 3.26 8.40 12.70
N MET A 60 4.25 8.36 13.59
CA MET A 60 4.48 7.17 14.41
C MET A 60 3.30 6.92 15.36
N PRO A 61 2.90 5.66 15.61
CA PRO A 61 1.93 5.32 16.63
C PRO A 61 2.50 5.65 18.02
N ASP A 62 1.61 5.97 18.96
CA ASP A 62 1.98 6.04 20.38
C ASP A 62 2.06 4.63 21.01
N GLU A 63 2.56 4.57 22.24
CA GLU A 63 2.75 3.31 22.97
C GLU A 63 1.42 2.53 23.11
N ALA A 64 0.33 3.22 23.44
CA ALA A 64 -0.97 2.59 23.62
C ALA A 64 -1.49 1.97 22.31
N THR A 65 -1.37 2.70 21.19
CA THR A 65 -1.75 2.23 19.85
C THR A 65 -0.92 1.02 19.45
N LEU A 66 0.40 1.06 19.69
CA LEU A 66 1.29 -0.03 19.34
C LEU A 66 0.97 -1.29 20.16
N LEU A 67 0.81 -1.15 21.47
CA LEU A 67 0.41 -2.25 22.35
C LEU A 67 -0.95 -2.83 21.96
N HIS A 68 -1.91 -1.97 21.58
CA HIS A 68 -3.21 -2.43 21.14
C HIS A 68 -3.13 -3.23 19.84
N ALA A 69 -2.39 -2.73 18.84
CA ALA A 69 -2.19 -3.40 17.57
C ALA A 69 -1.50 -4.76 17.76
N LEU A 70 -0.44 -4.82 18.57
CA LEU A 70 0.29 -6.08 18.83
C LEU A 70 -0.56 -7.17 19.50
N ASN A 71 -1.55 -6.78 20.30
CA ASN A 71 -2.49 -7.72 20.92
C ASN A 71 -3.63 -8.17 19.97
N HIS A 72 -3.77 -7.52 18.79
CA HIS A 72 -4.79 -7.82 17.79
C HIS A 72 -4.14 -7.99 16.40
N PRO A 73 -3.37 -9.07 16.18
CA PRO A 73 -2.60 -9.28 14.95
C PRO A 73 -3.46 -9.17 13.68
N ASP A 74 -4.65 -9.77 13.70
CA ASP A 74 -5.58 -9.76 12.56
C ASP A 74 -6.11 -8.37 12.16
N GLN A 75 -6.04 -7.40 13.08
CA GLN A 75 -6.54 -6.03 12.88
C GLN A 75 -5.42 -4.99 12.86
N THR A 76 -4.16 -5.42 13.03
CA THR A 76 -2.99 -4.55 13.22
C THR A 76 -2.86 -3.54 12.08
N ALA A 77 -2.94 -3.99 10.83
CA ALA A 77 -2.78 -3.12 9.67
C ALA A 77 -3.84 -2.01 9.64
N THR A 78 -5.11 -2.36 9.80
CA THR A 78 -6.24 -1.41 9.83
C THR A 78 -6.13 -0.44 11.00
N MET A 79 -5.77 -0.93 12.20
CA MET A 79 -5.59 -0.10 13.38
C MET A 79 -4.46 0.92 13.18
N LEU A 80 -3.31 0.47 12.69
CA LEU A 80 -2.17 1.35 12.42
C LEU A 80 -2.50 2.36 11.32
N GLN A 81 -3.19 1.97 10.24
CA GLN A 81 -3.61 2.91 9.22
C GLN A 81 -4.53 4.00 9.79
N ASN A 82 -5.54 3.61 10.58
CA ASN A 82 -6.48 4.56 11.18
C ASN A 82 -5.80 5.52 12.18
N ALA A 83 -4.80 5.04 12.93
CA ALA A 83 -4.13 5.85 13.95
C ALA A 83 -2.98 6.72 13.40
N CYS A 84 -2.29 6.23 12.36
CA CYS A 84 -1.05 6.80 11.87
C CYS A 84 -1.20 7.64 10.60
N VAL A 85 -2.21 7.41 9.76
CA VAL A 85 -2.40 8.18 8.53
C VAL A 85 -3.01 9.53 8.85
N ILE A 86 -2.33 10.60 8.41
CA ILE A 86 -2.79 11.99 8.53
C ILE A 86 -3.45 12.43 7.22
N GLU A 87 -2.79 12.16 6.10
CA GLU A 87 -3.29 12.50 4.76
C GLU A 87 -2.97 11.35 3.80
N ARG A 88 -3.87 11.13 2.85
CA ARG A 88 -3.69 10.22 1.72
C ARG A 88 -4.02 10.96 0.43
N ARG A 89 -3.14 10.84 -0.56
CA ARG A 89 -3.32 11.45 -1.89
C ARG A 89 -2.97 10.46 -2.99
N GLU A 90 -3.77 10.40 -4.04
CA GLU A 90 -3.40 9.70 -5.27
C GLU A 90 -2.33 10.50 -6.01
N VAL A 91 -1.20 9.87 -6.33
CA VAL A 91 -0.04 10.52 -6.96
C VAL A 91 0.39 9.84 -8.26
N GLY A 92 -0.22 8.71 -8.61
CA GLY A 92 0.08 8.04 -9.87
C GLY A 92 -0.84 6.86 -10.14
N THR A 93 -0.66 6.28 -11.32
CA THR A 93 -1.35 5.06 -11.74
C THR A 93 -0.42 4.26 -12.65
N LEU A 94 -0.43 2.94 -12.49
CA LEU A 94 0.26 1.98 -13.33
C LEU A 94 -0.76 1.22 -14.17
N THR A 95 -0.65 1.30 -15.50
CA THR A 95 -1.63 0.72 -16.45
C THR A 95 -1.08 -0.45 -17.26
N GLU A 96 0.23 -0.56 -17.43
CA GLU A 96 0.86 -1.56 -18.32
C GLU A 96 1.91 -2.38 -17.57
#